data_AF-Q3Y2M3-F1
#
_entry.id   AF-Q3Y2M3-F1
#
_cell.length_a   1.000
_cell.length_b   1.000
_cell.length_c   1.000
_cell.angle_alpha   90.00
_cell.angle_beta   90.00
_cell.angle_gamma   90.00
#
_symmetry.space_group_name_H-M   'P 1'
#
loop_
_entity.id
_entity.type
_entity.pdbx_description
1 polymer ?
#
loop_
_entity_poly.entity_id
_entity_poly.type
_entity_poly.pdbx_seq_one_letter_code
_entity_poly.pdbx_strand_id
1 'polypeptide(L)'
;MNKQEAIKKLESIKAIGNDAIAACYNESINSGITLMKKIDEPQKPVIPQLVAGWLEKSTDPFTKAEKIAYLIKSKDGDSYYFCDWFVRDGIVTQEQGEELLAWATRQSYETLLSLYNGYEVEKEPLWAIKNADGNYLTKCALWGKDGVNYSFECNPSHRLLFTDKATADAAALLVNGTVEEVVER
;
A
#
# COMPACT_ATOMS: atom_id res chain seq x y z
N MET A 1 -11.90 -13.22 -2.32
CA MET A 1 -13.32 -12.80 -2.35
C MET A 1 -13.59 -12.02 -1.08
N ASN A 2 -14.01 -10.77 -1.20
CA ASN A 2 -14.35 -9.98 0.00
C ASN A 2 -15.75 -10.35 0.53
N LYS A 3 -16.06 -9.93 1.75
CA LYS A 3 -17.35 -10.24 2.40
C LYS A 3 -18.54 -9.70 1.62
N GLN A 4 -18.42 -8.53 0.99
CA GLN A 4 -19.51 -7.95 0.19
C GLN A 4 -19.81 -8.76 -1.07
N GLU A 5 -18.79 -9.25 -1.78
CA GLU A 5 -18.93 -10.14 -2.93
C GLU A 5 -19.63 -11.45 -2.56
N ALA A 6 -19.26 -12.02 -1.41
CA ALA A 6 -19.90 -13.23 -0.90
C ALA A 6 -21.39 -13.02 -0.58
N ILE A 7 -21.73 -11.90 0.07
CA ILE A 7 -23.13 -11.53 0.34
C ILE A 7 -23.91 -11.34 -0.96
N LYS A 8 -23.36 -10.62 -1.96
CA LYS A 8 -24.01 -10.45 -3.27
C LYS A 8 -24.28 -11.78 -3.98
N LYS A 9 -23.33 -12.73 -3.91
CA LYS A 9 -23.54 -14.07 -4.46
C LYS A 9 -24.67 -14.80 -3.74
N LEU A 10 -24.73 -14.75 -2.40
CA LEU A 10 -25.82 -15.32 -1.63
C LEU A 10 -27.18 -14.67 -1.96
N GLU A 11 -27.23 -13.37 -2.20
CA GLU A 11 -28.45 -12.68 -2.63
C GLU A 11 -28.89 -13.13 -4.03
N SER A 12 -27.95 -13.34 -4.95
CA SER A 12 -28.23 -13.73 -6.34
C SER A 12 -28.83 -15.13 -6.49
N ILE A 13 -28.62 -16.03 -5.52
CA ILE A 13 -29.15 -17.39 -5.56
C ILE A 13 -30.53 -17.54 -4.91
N LYS A 14 -31.11 -16.47 -4.36
CA LYS A 14 -32.46 -16.49 -3.76
C LYS A 14 -33.51 -16.97 -4.77
N ALA A 15 -34.45 -17.78 -4.30
CA ALA A 15 -35.54 -18.27 -5.12
C ALA A 15 -36.51 -17.15 -5.47
N ILE A 16 -37.00 -17.15 -6.72
CA ILE A 16 -38.04 -16.24 -7.21
C ILE A 16 -39.39 -16.92 -6.98
N GLY A 17 -40.22 -16.36 -6.10
CA GLY A 17 -41.52 -16.92 -5.74
C GLY A 17 -41.85 -16.71 -4.26
N ASN A 18 -43.10 -16.96 -3.88
CA ASN A 18 -43.60 -16.82 -2.51
C ASN A 18 -44.24 -18.11 -1.97
N ASP A 19 -44.04 -19.24 -2.65
CA ASP A 19 -44.47 -20.53 -2.12
C ASP A 19 -43.64 -20.91 -0.88
N ALA A 20 -44.13 -21.90 -0.12
CA ALA A 20 -43.52 -22.30 1.14
C ALA A 20 -42.07 -22.80 0.99
N ILE A 21 -41.72 -23.38 -0.17
CA ILE A 21 -40.37 -23.87 -0.44
C ILE A 21 -39.44 -22.69 -0.72
N ALA A 22 -39.86 -21.74 -1.56
CA ALA A 22 -39.13 -20.51 -1.82
C ALA A 22 -38.94 -19.67 -0.55
N ALA A 23 -39.95 -19.60 0.32
CA ALA A 23 -39.86 -18.91 1.60
C ALA A 23 -38.82 -19.55 2.54
N CYS A 24 -38.88 -20.86 2.74
CA CYS A 24 -37.94 -21.61 3.59
C CYS A 24 -36.50 -21.53 3.06
N TYR A 25 -36.31 -21.64 1.75
CA TYR A 25 -35.02 -21.49 1.10
C TYR A 25 -34.44 -20.08 1.32
N ASN A 26 -35.23 -19.04 1.08
CA ASN A 26 -34.80 -17.65 1.25
C ASN A 26 -34.51 -17.30 2.72
N GLU A 27 -35.23 -17.87 3.69
CA GLU A 27 -34.95 -17.73 5.12
C GLU A 27 -33.58 -18.32 5.49
N SER A 28 -33.25 -19.50 4.94
CA SER A 28 -31.95 -20.13 5.13
C SER A 28 -30.82 -19.28 4.56
N ILE A 29 -31.00 -18.71 3.36
CA ILE A 29 -30.05 -17.78 2.74
C ILE A 29 -29.88 -16.50 3.59
N ASN A 30 -30.98 -15.94 4.09
CA ASN A 30 -30.94 -14.75 4.95
C ASN A 30 -30.21 -15.01 6.28
N SER A 31 -30.38 -16.20 6.84
CA SER A 31 -29.64 -16.65 8.03
C SER A 31 -28.14 -16.75 7.74
N GLY A 32 -27.77 -17.32 6.59
CA GLY A 32 -26.38 -17.36 6.11
C GLY A 32 -25.77 -15.96 5.91
N ILE A 33 -26.51 -15.05 5.28
CA ILE A 33 -26.10 -13.63 5.12
C ILE A 33 -25.94 -12.96 6.49
N THR A 34 -26.83 -13.24 7.44
CA THR A 34 -26.76 -12.70 8.81
C THR A 34 -25.51 -13.16 9.53
N LEU A 35 -25.15 -14.44 9.41
CA LEU A 35 -23.89 -14.96 9.95
C LEU A 35 -22.68 -14.32 9.27
N MET A 36 -22.70 -14.21 7.94
CA MET A 36 -21.63 -13.58 7.17
C MET A 36 -21.40 -12.12 7.57
N LYS A 37 -22.46 -11.37 7.88
CA LYS A 37 -22.37 -10.00 8.40
C LYS A 37 -21.64 -9.91 9.75
N LYS A 38 -21.67 -10.97 10.57
CA LYS A 38 -20.98 -11.05 11.86
C LYS A 38 -19.52 -11.51 11.76
N ILE A 39 -19.10 -12.08 10.63
CA ILE A 39 -17.69 -12.44 10.39
C ILE A 39 -16.93 -11.16 10.07
N ASP A 40 -15.84 -10.90 10.80
CA ASP A 40 -14.95 -9.78 10.50
C ASP A 40 -14.27 -10.02 9.14
N GLU A 41 -14.13 -8.95 8.34
CA GLU A 41 -13.31 -9.05 7.15
C GLU A 41 -11.86 -9.34 7.56
N PRO A 42 -11.12 -10.16 6.79
CA PRO A 42 -9.69 -10.31 7.02
C PRO A 42 -9.06 -8.92 7.00
N GLN A 43 -8.51 -8.47 8.13
CA GLN A 43 -7.78 -7.22 8.15
C GLN A 43 -6.57 -7.37 7.23
N LYS A 44 -6.47 -6.46 6.26
CA LYS A 44 -5.32 -6.40 5.38
C LYS A 44 -4.16 -5.79 6.16
N PRO A 45 -2.99 -6.44 6.24
CA PRO A 45 -1.83 -5.81 6.84
C PRO A 45 -1.41 -4.61 5.99
N VAL A 46 -1.00 -3.53 6.65
CA VAL A 46 -0.30 -2.41 6.01
C VAL A 46 1.18 -2.77 5.95
N ILE A 47 1.78 -2.74 4.75
CA ILE A 47 3.18 -3.11 4.54
C ILE A 47 3.97 -1.97 3.90
N PRO A 48 5.31 -1.89 4.14
CA PRO A 48 6.16 -0.93 3.45
C PRO A 48 6.17 -1.12 1.92
N GLN A 49 6.45 -0.04 1.19
CA GLN A 49 6.61 -0.05 -0.27
C GLN A 49 7.65 -1.07 -0.74
N LEU A 50 8.76 -1.22 -0.01
CA LEU A 50 9.79 -2.21 -0.34
C LEU A 50 9.24 -3.65 -0.35
N VAL A 51 8.41 -3.99 0.65
CA VAL A 51 7.82 -5.32 0.77
C VAL A 51 6.78 -5.55 -0.31
N ALA A 52 5.95 -4.54 -0.60
CA ALA A 52 5.01 -4.59 -1.72
C ALA A 52 5.74 -4.76 -3.06
N GLY A 53 6.84 -4.02 -3.25
CA GLY A 53 7.73 -4.12 -4.40
C GLY A 53 8.31 -5.52 -4.54
N TRP A 54 8.80 -6.13 -3.46
CA TRP A 54 9.25 -7.52 -3.46
C TRP A 54 8.14 -8.48 -3.95
N LEU A 55 6.94 -8.38 -3.36
CA LEU A 55 5.81 -9.27 -3.66
C LEU A 55 5.32 -9.15 -5.11
N GLU A 56 5.28 -7.95 -5.67
CA GLU A 56 4.75 -7.67 -7.01
C GLU A 56 5.83 -7.64 -8.12
N LYS A 57 7.12 -7.75 -7.77
CA LYS A 57 8.23 -7.70 -8.74
C LYS A 57 8.04 -8.78 -9.81
N SER A 58 7.67 -8.39 -11.03
CA SER A 58 7.33 -9.35 -12.09
C SER A 58 8.55 -9.83 -12.88
N THR A 59 9.74 -9.29 -12.61
CA THR A 59 10.97 -9.56 -13.35
C THR A 59 11.72 -10.79 -12.85
N ASP A 60 11.37 -11.28 -11.67
CA ASP A 60 11.95 -12.49 -11.08
C ASP A 60 11.05 -13.72 -11.34
N PRO A 61 11.59 -14.95 -11.27
CA PRO A 61 10.84 -16.16 -11.61
C PRO A 61 9.88 -16.63 -10.50
N PHE A 62 9.75 -15.91 -9.38
CA PHE A 62 9.03 -16.38 -8.22
C PHE A 62 7.56 -15.95 -8.24
N THR A 63 6.69 -16.90 -7.91
CA THR A 63 5.29 -16.62 -7.62
C THR A 63 5.16 -15.82 -6.32
N LYS A 64 4.02 -15.12 -6.17
CA LYS A 64 3.67 -14.45 -4.91
C LYS A 64 3.76 -15.39 -3.69
N ALA A 65 3.37 -16.65 -3.85
CA ALA A 65 3.44 -17.65 -2.79
C ALA A 65 4.89 -17.98 -2.40
N GLU A 66 5.79 -18.15 -3.37
CA GLU A 66 7.22 -18.39 -3.10
C GLU A 66 7.87 -17.19 -2.43
N LYS A 67 7.53 -15.97 -2.87
CA LYS A 67 8.00 -14.71 -2.26
C LYS A 67 7.60 -14.57 -0.79
N ILE A 68 6.37 -14.96 -0.46
CA ILE A 68 5.89 -15.04 0.92
C ILE A 68 6.66 -16.14 1.69
N ALA A 69 6.92 -17.29 1.06
CA ALA A 69 7.68 -18.35 1.69
C ALA A 69 9.10 -17.90 2.06
N TYR A 70 9.76 -17.07 1.26
CA TYR A 70 11.06 -16.49 1.61
C TYR A 70 10.99 -15.52 2.79
N LEU A 71 9.96 -14.69 2.88
CA LEU A 71 9.72 -13.86 4.07
C LEU A 71 9.52 -14.72 5.34
N ILE A 72 8.78 -15.83 5.21
CA ILE A 72 8.55 -16.78 6.32
C ILE A 72 9.85 -17.45 6.75
N LYS A 73 10.69 -17.89 5.81
CA LYS A 73 11.99 -18.51 6.12
C LYS A 73 12.92 -17.53 6.85
N SER A 74 12.89 -16.26 6.47
CA SER A 74 13.71 -15.22 7.09
C SER A 74 13.18 -14.69 8.42
N LYS A 75 11.94 -15.04 8.80
CA LYS A 75 11.32 -14.57 10.04
C LYS A 75 12.13 -14.92 11.29
N ASP A 76 12.78 -16.08 11.32
CA ASP A 76 13.59 -16.54 12.46
C ASP A 76 15.06 -16.07 12.36
N GLY A 77 15.34 -15.11 11.48
CA GLY A 77 16.67 -14.51 11.31
C GLY A 77 17.54 -15.20 10.25
N ASP A 78 16.99 -16.10 9.43
CA ASP A 78 17.72 -16.65 8.29
C ASP A 78 17.95 -15.58 7.21
N SER A 79 19.18 -15.07 7.16
CA SER A 79 19.62 -14.04 6.23
C SER A 79 20.07 -14.60 4.87
N TYR A 80 20.17 -15.93 4.72
CA TYR A 80 20.76 -16.55 3.52
C TYR A 80 20.06 -16.09 2.22
N TYR A 81 18.74 -16.01 2.24
CA TYR A 81 17.98 -15.62 1.06
C TYR A 81 18.13 -14.13 0.73
N PHE A 82 17.75 -13.24 1.66
CA PHE A 82 17.70 -11.80 1.39
C PHE A 82 19.06 -11.11 1.40
N CYS A 83 20.04 -11.60 2.16
CA CYS A 83 21.34 -10.92 2.34
C CYS A 83 22.52 -11.64 1.67
N ASP A 84 22.32 -12.80 1.06
CA ASP A 84 23.35 -13.51 0.29
C ASP A 84 22.83 -13.91 -1.09
N TRP A 85 21.93 -14.90 -1.19
CA TRP A 85 21.54 -15.45 -2.49
C TRP A 85 20.89 -14.41 -3.40
N PHE A 86 19.84 -13.70 -2.95
CA PHE A 86 19.16 -12.72 -3.80
C PHE A 86 20.04 -11.50 -4.12
N VAL A 87 20.98 -11.15 -3.25
CA VAL A 87 21.96 -10.08 -3.52
C VAL A 87 22.93 -10.53 -4.60
N ARG A 88 23.50 -11.73 -4.45
CA ARG A 88 24.46 -12.31 -5.42
C ARG A 88 23.86 -12.44 -6.82
N ASP A 89 22.60 -12.83 -6.90
CA ASP A 89 21.89 -13.02 -8.16
C ASP A 89 21.29 -11.70 -8.71
N GLY A 90 21.53 -10.56 -8.03
CA GLY A 90 21.09 -9.23 -8.46
C GLY A 90 19.57 -9.02 -8.39
N ILE A 91 18.87 -9.86 -7.63
CA ILE A 91 17.41 -9.78 -7.45
C ILE A 91 17.05 -8.64 -6.50
N VAL A 92 17.87 -8.37 -5.48
CA VAL A 92 17.73 -7.21 -4.59
C VAL A 92 19.11 -6.59 -4.36
N THR A 93 19.16 -5.32 -3.96
CA THR A 93 20.41 -4.73 -3.43
C THR A 93 20.68 -5.23 -2.01
N GLN A 94 21.91 -5.05 -1.52
CA GLN A 94 22.26 -5.38 -0.14
C GLN A 94 21.33 -4.69 0.88
N GLU A 95 21.11 -3.39 0.70
CA GLU A 95 20.23 -2.56 1.53
C GLU A 95 18.77 -3.07 1.51
N GLN A 96 18.23 -3.34 0.32
CA GLN A 96 16.89 -3.91 0.17
C GLN A 96 16.78 -5.27 0.87
N GLY A 97 17.82 -6.11 0.77
CA GLY A 97 17.88 -7.40 1.43
C GLY A 97 17.83 -7.29 2.95
N GLU A 98 18.66 -6.42 3.52
CA GLU A 98 18.72 -6.15 4.96
C GLU A 98 17.39 -5.60 5.50
N GLU A 99 16.76 -4.69 4.78
CA GLU A 99 15.46 -4.13 5.14
C GLU A 99 14.33 -5.18 5.07
N LEU A 100 14.31 -6.02 4.02
CA LEU A 100 13.33 -7.11 3.90
C LEU A 100 13.47 -8.11 5.04
N LEU A 101 14.70 -8.48 5.41
CA LEU A 101 15.00 -9.34 6.57
C LEU A 101 14.54 -8.68 7.88
N ALA A 102 14.94 -7.43 8.11
CA ALA A 102 14.59 -6.69 9.33
C ALA A 102 13.07 -6.50 9.47
N TRP A 103 12.36 -6.32 8.35
CA TRP A 103 10.90 -6.26 8.36
C TRP A 103 10.28 -7.62 8.68
N ALA A 104 10.70 -8.68 7.99
CA ALA A 104 10.15 -10.03 8.14
C ALA A 104 10.30 -10.58 9.57
N THR A 105 11.45 -10.34 10.20
CA THR A 105 11.74 -10.76 11.58
C THR A 105 10.83 -10.11 12.63
N ARG A 106 10.26 -8.94 12.33
CA ARG A 106 9.32 -8.21 13.21
C ARG A 106 7.86 -8.63 13.03
N GLN A 107 7.54 -9.39 11.99
CA GLN A 107 6.16 -9.80 11.70
C GLN A 107 5.77 -11.07 12.45
N SER A 108 4.47 -11.27 12.66
CA SER A 108 3.91 -12.58 13.05
C SER A 108 3.82 -13.51 11.84
N TYR A 109 3.75 -14.84 12.05
CA TYR A 109 3.54 -15.76 10.91
C TYR A 109 2.16 -15.53 10.28
N GLU A 110 1.16 -15.19 11.10
CA GLU A 110 -0.20 -14.85 10.67
C GLU A 110 -0.17 -13.64 9.71
N THR A 111 0.58 -12.59 10.05
CA THR A 111 0.78 -11.43 9.17
C THR A 111 1.38 -11.86 7.85
N LEU A 112 2.48 -12.61 7.85
CA LEU A 112 3.16 -13.05 6.62
C LEU A 112 2.25 -13.92 5.73
N LEU A 113 1.51 -14.86 6.32
CA LEU A 113 0.55 -15.70 5.61
C LEU A 113 -0.62 -14.87 5.04
N SER A 114 -1.09 -13.86 5.78
CA SER A 114 -2.21 -13.02 5.35
C SER A 114 -1.92 -12.20 4.10
N LEU A 115 -0.64 -11.92 3.78
CA LEU A 115 -0.21 -11.19 2.58
C LEU A 115 -0.72 -11.83 1.28
N TYR A 116 -0.95 -13.15 1.29
CA TYR A 116 -1.51 -13.87 0.15
C TYR A 116 -2.93 -13.38 -0.18
N ASN A 117 -3.73 -13.07 0.86
CA ASN A 117 -5.11 -12.59 0.75
C ASN A 117 -5.21 -11.11 0.39
N GLY A 118 -4.07 -10.42 0.31
CA GLY A 118 -3.97 -8.99 0.03
C GLY A 118 -3.39 -8.20 1.19
N TYR A 119 -2.97 -6.98 0.90
CA TYR A 119 -2.38 -6.04 1.85
C TYR A 119 -2.70 -4.62 1.37
N GLU A 120 -2.48 -3.67 2.27
CA GLU A 120 -2.40 -2.24 1.94
C GLU A 120 -0.94 -1.83 1.96
N VAL A 121 -0.56 -0.85 1.15
CA VAL A 121 0.82 -0.35 1.14
C VAL A 121 0.85 0.96 1.89
N GLU A 122 1.85 1.11 2.76
CA GLU A 122 2.12 2.35 3.47
C GLU A 122 2.25 3.50 2.45
N LYS A 123 1.46 4.55 2.66
CA LYS A 123 1.55 5.75 1.85
C LYS A 123 2.79 6.51 2.31
N GLU A 124 3.71 6.80 1.40
CA GLU A 124 4.83 7.67 1.74
C GLU A 124 4.30 9.06 2.13
N PRO A 125 4.91 9.71 3.13
CA PRO A 125 4.58 11.09 3.45
C PRO A 125 4.88 11.94 2.22
N LEU A 126 3.85 12.63 1.73
CA LEU A 126 4.02 13.59 0.66
C LEU A 126 4.27 14.95 1.29
N TRP A 127 5.23 15.67 0.75
CA TRP A 127 5.61 16.99 1.24
C TRP A 127 5.10 18.03 0.26
N ALA A 128 4.45 19.07 0.77
CA ALA A 128 4.02 20.22 -0.01
C ALA A 128 4.72 21.47 0.53
N ILE A 129 4.92 22.47 -0.32
CA ILE A 129 5.57 23.73 0.05
C ILE A 129 4.53 24.84 0.09
N LYS A 130 4.50 25.60 1.19
CA LYS A 130 3.66 26.78 1.36
C LYS A 130 4.45 28.07 1.40
N ASN A 131 3.91 29.15 0.88
CA ASN A 131 4.44 30.49 1.14
C ASN A 131 3.85 31.08 2.45
N ALA A 132 4.30 32.28 2.83
CA ALA A 132 3.81 32.99 4.02
C ALA A 132 2.30 33.29 4.00
N ASP A 133 1.69 33.38 2.82
CA ASP A 133 0.25 33.60 2.64
C ASP A 133 -0.58 32.32 2.75
N GLY A 134 0.07 31.15 2.94
CA GLY A 134 -0.58 29.86 3.03
C GLY A 134 -0.93 29.21 1.69
N ASN A 135 -0.48 29.79 0.57
CA ASN A 135 -0.66 29.24 -0.77
C ASN A 135 0.35 28.12 -1.04
N TYR A 136 -0.04 27.13 -1.84
CA TYR A 136 0.78 25.98 -2.20
C TYR A 136 1.60 26.23 -3.46
N LEU A 137 2.86 25.78 -3.46
CA LEU A 137 3.70 25.75 -4.65
C LEU A 137 3.04 24.83 -5.69
N THR A 138 2.79 25.34 -6.90
CA THR A 138 2.17 24.57 -8.00
C THR A 138 3.11 24.30 -9.16
N LYS A 139 4.19 25.08 -9.25
CA LYS A 139 5.21 24.96 -10.30
C LYS A 139 6.56 25.41 -9.76
N CYS A 140 7.61 24.68 -10.11
CA CYS A 140 8.99 25.08 -9.91
C CYS A 140 9.83 24.53 -11.06
N ALA A 141 10.43 25.40 -11.86
CA ALA A 141 11.22 25.02 -13.03
C ALA A 141 12.39 25.98 -13.23
N LEU A 142 13.49 25.45 -13.79
CA LEU A 142 14.61 26.29 -14.23
C LEU A 142 14.16 27.19 -15.39
N TRP A 143 14.61 28.43 -15.38
CA TRP A 143 14.32 29.43 -16.39
C TRP A 143 15.59 30.19 -16.78
N GLY A 144 15.96 30.08 -18.06
CA GLY A 144 17.21 30.64 -18.55
C GLY A 144 18.45 29.91 -17.99
N LYS A 145 19.56 30.63 -17.85
CA LYS A 145 20.84 30.05 -17.44
C LYS A 145 20.91 29.79 -15.93
N ASP A 146 20.30 30.68 -15.13
CA ASP A 146 20.45 30.69 -13.66
C ASP A 146 19.16 31.05 -12.90
N GLY A 147 18.01 31.18 -13.57
CA GLY A 147 16.75 31.58 -12.95
C GLY A 147 15.88 30.40 -12.52
N VAL A 148 15.02 30.61 -11.52
CA VAL A 148 13.95 29.68 -11.15
C VAL A 148 12.61 30.38 -11.35
N ASN A 149 11.71 29.77 -12.11
CA ASN A 149 10.33 30.20 -12.29
C ASN A 149 9.43 29.31 -11.43
N TYR A 150 8.70 29.93 -10.52
CA TYR A 150 7.78 29.24 -9.62
C TYR A 150 6.49 30.04 -9.40
N SER A 151 5.43 29.34 -8.99
CA SER A 151 4.13 29.94 -8.68
C SER A 151 3.50 29.30 -7.45
N PHE A 152 2.78 30.11 -6.69
CA PHE A 152 1.97 29.68 -5.55
C PHE A 152 0.49 29.94 -5.82
N GLU A 153 -0.38 28.99 -5.48
CA GLU A 153 -1.83 29.11 -5.63
C GLU A 153 -2.57 28.67 -4.36
N CYS A 154 -3.75 29.24 -4.13
CA CYS A 154 -4.59 28.89 -2.99
C CYS A 154 -5.34 27.56 -3.16
N ASN A 155 -5.42 27.01 -4.38
CA ASN A 155 -6.12 25.76 -4.64
C ASN A 155 -5.22 24.55 -4.28
N PRO A 156 -5.54 23.79 -3.21
CA PRO A 156 -4.71 22.68 -2.76
C PRO A 156 -4.65 21.51 -3.74
N SER A 157 -5.54 21.43 -4.74
CA SER A 157 -5.54 20.37 -5.76
C SER A 157 -4.40 20.50 -6.78
N HIS A 158 -3.77 21.67 -6.89
CA HIS A 158 -2.66 21.91 -7.82
C HIS A 158 -1.29 21.84 -7.15
N ARG A 159 -1.24 21.50 -5.85
CA ARG A 159 0.01 21.49 -5.09
C ARG A 159 1.01 20.51 -5.70
N LEU A 160 2.24 20.97 -5.85
CA LEU A 160 3.38 20.14 -6.19
C LEU A 160 3.75 19.30 -4.97
N LEU A 161 3.88 17.99 -5.16
CA LEU A 161 4.13 17.02 -4.11
C LEU A 161 5.51 16.40 -4.28
N PHE A 162 6.22 16.26 -3.17
CA PHE A 162 7.53 15.65 -3.11
C PHE A 162 7.44 14.38 -2.27
N THR A 163 8.04 13.29 -2.73
CA THR A 163 8.15 12.03 -1.97
C THR A 163 9.37 12.01 -1.06
N ASP A 164 10.40 12.81 -1.37
CA ASP A 164 11.59 12.99 -0.55
C ASP A 164 11.57 14.32 0.19
N LYS A 165 11.71 14.25 1.52
CA LYS A 165 11.70 15.44 2.38
C LYS A 165 12.90 16.34 2.11
N ALA A 166 14.08 15.78 1.87
CA ALA A 166 15.29 16.59 1.65
C ALA A 166 15.17 17.43 0.37
N THR A 167 14.60 16.85 -0.68
CA THR A 167 14.25 17.54 -1.94
C THR A 167 13.21 18.63 -1.71
N ALA A 168 12.17 18.35 -0.91
CA ALA A 168 11.17 19.35 -0.53
C ALA A 168 11.79 20.52 0.25
N ASP A 169 12.65 20.22 1.23
CA ASP A 169 13.35 21.23 2.05
C ASP A 169 14.27 22.10 1.18
N ALA A 170 15.03 21.48 0.26
CA ALA A 170 15.88 22.20 -0.68
C ALA A 170 15.07 23.09 -1.62
N ALA A 171 13.96 22.58 -2.16
CA ALA A 171 13.07 23.37 -3.02
C ALA A 171 12.41 24.53 -2.26
N ALA A 172 12.00 24.31 -1.01
CA ALA A 172 11.38 25.33 -0.16
C ALA A 172 12.33 26.51 0.08
N LEU A 173 13.63 26.24 0.29
CA LEU A 173 14.66 27.28 0.41
C LEU A 173 14.78 28.14 -0.86
N LEU A 174 14.64 27.54 -2.05
CA LEU A 174 14.75 28.26 -3.33
C LEU A 174 13.55 29.18 -3.60
N VAL A 175 12.38 28.83 -3.09
CA VAL A 175 11.12 29.55 -3.36
C VAL A 175 10.61 30.36 -2.17
N ASN A 176 11.42 30.52 -1.12
CA ASN A 176 11.04 31.13 0.16
C ASN A 176 9.75 30.54 0.76
N GLY A 177 9.63 29.22 0.73
CA GLY A 177 8.51 28.48 1.29
C GLY A 177 8.87 27.69 2.54
N THR A 178 7.86 27.05 3.13
CA THR A 178 7.97 26.09 4.23
C THR A 178 7.37 24.76 3.84
N VAL A 179 8.04 23.67 4.21
CA VAL A 179 7.57 22.30 3.95
C VAL A 179 6.51 21.90 4.98
N GLU A 180 5.42 21.30 4.52
CA GLU A 180 4.45 20.59 5.36
C GLU A 180 4.23 19.17 4.85
N GLU A 181 4.01 18.24 5.77
CA GLU A 181 3.56 16.89 5.45
C GLU A 181 2.07 16.93 5.09
N VAL A 182 1.70 16.32 3.97
CA VAL A 182 0.32 16.18 3.52
C VAL A 182 -0.02 14.72 3.30
N VAL A 183 -1.21 14.34 3.78
CA VAL A 183 -1.77 13.01 3.53
C VAL A 183 -2.67 13.11 2.29
N GLU A 184 -2.44 12.28 1.28
CA GLU A 184 -3.41 12.11 0.20
C GLU A 184 -4.69 11.49 0.78
N ARG A 185 -5.75 12.31 0.89
CA ARG A 185 -7.10 11.90 1.30
C ARG A 185 -7.74 11.03 0.23
#